data_AF-A0AAP3E3A0-F1
#
_entry.id   AF-A0AAP3E3A0-F1
#
_cell.length_a   1.000
_cell.length_b   1.000
_cell.length_c   1.000
_cell.angle_alpha   90.00
_cell.angle_beta   90.00
_cell.angle_gamma   90.00
#
_symmetry.space_group_name_H-M   'P 1'
#
loop_
_entity.id
_entity.type
_entity.pdbx_description
1 polymer ?
#
loop_
_entity_poly.entity_id
_entity_poly.type
_entity_poly.pdbx_seq_one_letter_code
_entity_poly.pdbx_strand_id
1 'polypeptide(L)'
;MSSTAKLALDIETVDGAIPDGESFDAADSTHVELFCVCVGFQSEPGAAVDHEVFFRRGWGPAAELDVLERTVDWLEARPSETLLTYNGDAFDLPHLRGRARIAAESLGDRADLAHRVERVVDGFDSVDLFPDARDAYEAVHGEWPSFEDACRACDVGVTQTELEAFDVHGVVDFPAHRPTADAMKPHFIGSDVPVVGEIYLDLLEAGATETKTFRELRTMLEHYSITDVVPLFELADRRPFEDAITAAP
;
A
#
# COMPACT_ATOMS: atom_id res chain seq x y z
N MET A 1 -25.10 -14.31 11.49
CA MET A 1 -24.17 -15.01 10.58
C MET A 1 -23.03 -14.04 10.41
N SER A 2 -21.81 -14.40 10.84
CA SER A 2 -20.63 -13.56 10.55
C SER A 2 -20.48 -13.47 9.03
N SER A 3 -20.26 -12.27 8.52
CA SER A 3 -20.13 -12.01 7.09
C SER A 3 -18.86 -12.70 6.58
N THR A 4 -18.93 -13.41 5.45
CA THR A 4 -17.74 -13.90 4.75
C THR A 4 -17.11 -12.83 3.86
N ALA A 5 -17.72 -11.64 3.82
CA ALA A 5 -17.16 -10.52 3.09
C ALA A 5 -15.87 -10.05 3.77
N LYS A 6 -14.91 -9.64 2.96
CA LYS A 6 -13.61 -9.17 3.42
C LYS A 6 -13.35 -7.79 2.81
N LEU A 7 -12.65 -6.95 3.55
CA LEU A 7 -11.98 -5.76 3.03
C LEU A 7 -10.49 -6.06 2.93
N ALA A 8 -9.77 -5.34 2.08
CA ALA A 8 -8.33 -5.34 2.03
C ALA A 8 -7.81 -3.91 1.88
N LEU A 9 -6.61 -3.64 2.37
CA LEU A 9 -5.99 -2.32 2.29
C LEU A 9 -4.47 -2.46 2.19
N ASP A 10 -3.89 -1.53 1.43
CA ASP A 10 -2.45 -1.26 1.37
C ASP A 10 -2.24 0.26 1.23
N ILE A 11 -1.19 0.79 1.86
CA ILE A 11 -0.79 2.20 1.75
C ILE A 11 0.54 2.33 1.01
N GLU A 12 0.64 3.48 0.34
CA GLU A 12 1.89 3.95 -0.23
C GLU A 12 2.30 5.24 0.46
N THR A 13 3.61 5.39 0.68
CA THR A 13 4.18 6.58 1.33
C THR A 13 5.25 7.24 0.48
N VAL A 14 5.41 8.55 0.67
CA VAL A 14 6.59 9.30 0.24
C VAL A 14 7.43 9.66 1.46
N ASP A 15 8.67 10.08 1.23
CA ASP A 15 9.57 10.45 2.30
C ASP A 15 9.05 11.72 3.01
N GLY A 16 9.01 11.66 4.34
CA GLY A 16 8.75 12.83 5.17
C GLY A 16 10.00 13.67 5.37
N ALA A 17 9.82 14.85 5.96
CA ALA A 17 10.96 15.69 6.35
C ALA A 17 11.73 15.06 7.54
N ILE A 18 12.84 14.38 7.24
CA ILE A 18 13.73 13.81 8.27
C ILE A 18 14.63 14.92 8.84
N PRO A 19 14.65 15.15 10.17
CA PRO A 19 15.52 16.15 10.78
C PRO A 19 17.02 15.89 10.53
N ASP A 20 17.80 16.98 10.48
CA ASP A 20 19.25 16.90 10.34
C ASP A 20 19.88 16.04 11.45
N GLY A 21 20.61 15.01 11.06
CA GLY A 21 21.34 14.13 11.98
C GLY A 21 20.54 12.91 12.44
N GLU A 22 19.31 12.74 11.96
CA GLU A 22 18.52 11.53 12.17
C GLU A 22 18.61 10.59 10.96
N SER A 23 18.49 9.28 11.21
CA SER A 23 18.37 8.28 10.15
C SER A 23 16.91 7.98 9.90
N PHE A 24 16.56 7.66 8.66
CA PHE A 24 15.24 7.16 8.32
C PHE A 24 14.86 5.97 9.21
N ASP A 25 13.61 5.99 9.68
CA ASP A 25 12.99 4.95 10.49
C ASP A 25 11.60 4.71 9.90
N ALA A 26 11.44 3.57 9.24
CA ALA A 26 10.21 3.20 8.58
C ALA A 26 9.04 3.00 9.57
N ALA A 27 9.31 2.81 10.87
CA ALA A 27 8.24 2.70 11.87
C ALA A 27 7.80 4.06 12.42
N ASP A 28 8.57 5.13 12.16
CA ASP A 28 8.23 6.47 12.62
C ASP A 28 7.34 7.17 11.59
N SER A 29 6.09 7.44 11.98
CA SER A 29 5.15 8.15 11.10
C SER A 29 5.55 9.60 10.80
N THR A 30 6.55 10.18 11.47
CA THR A 30 7.10 11.50 11.11
C THR A 30 8.08 11.42 9.95
N HIS A 31 8.67 10.25 9.68
CA HIS A 31 9.64 10.04 8.61
C HIS A 31 9.02 9.71 7.25
N VAL A 32 7.70 9.51 7.21
CA VAL A 32 6.92 9.22 6.00
C VAL A 32 5.72 10.16 5.91
N GLU A 33 5.20 10.40 4.70
CA GLU A 33 3.88 11.00 4.48
C GLU A 33 2.99 10.06 3.67
N LEU A 34 1.68 10.06 3.93
CA LEU A 34 0.75 9.29 3.11
C LEU A 34 0.74 9.82 1.67
N PHE A 35 0.86 8.90 0.72
CA PHE A 35 0.81 9.19 -0.71
C PHE A 35 -0.50 8.71 -1.36
N CYS A 36 -0.78 7.42 -1.27
CA CYS A 36 -2.06 6.88 -1.69
C CYS A 36 -2.47 5.69 -0.81
N VAL A 37 -3.74 5.31 -0.93
CA VAL A 37 -4.28 4.12 -0.27
C VAL A 37 -5.05 3.34 -1.31
N CYS A 38 -4.74 2.05 -1.47
CA CYS A 38 -5.58 1.13 -2.22
C CYS A 38 -6.46 0.35 -1.25
N VAL A 39 -7.74 0.22 -1.61
CA VAL A 39 -8.72 -0.56 -0.86
C VAL A 39 -9.42 -1.54 -1.77
N GLY A 40 -9.75 -2.71 -1.23
CA GLY A 40 -10.47 -3.77 -1.91
C GLY A 40 -11.62 -4.32 -1.07
N PHE A 41 -12.66 -4.82 -1.72
CA PHE A 41 -13.82 -5.45 -1.09
C PHE A 41 -14.25 -6.66 -1.91
N GLN A 42 -14.41 -7.78 -1.21
CA GLN A 42 -14.95 -9.00 -1.78
C GLN A 42 -16.16 -9.44 -0.96
N SER A 43 -17.34 -9.49 -1.60
CA SER A 43 -18.59 -9.81 -0.91
C SER A 43 -18.69 -11.27 -0.44
N GLU A 44 -18.08 -12.19 -1.18
CA GLU A 44 -17.98 -13.61 -0.85
C GLU A 44 -16.75 -14.21 -1.57
N PRO A 45 -16.15 -15.29 -1.05
CA PRO A 45 -14.99 -15.92 -1.65
C PRO A 45 -15.20 -16.24 -3.14
N GLY A 46 -14.23 -15.84 -3.98
CA GLY A 46 -14.27 -16.02 -5.43
C GLY A 46 -15.12 -15.01 -6.21
N ALA A 47 -15.84 -14.10 -5.53
CA ALA A 47 -16.47 -12.96 -6.20
C ALA A 47 -15.40 -11.97 -6.73
N ALA A 48 -15.79 -11.17 -7.73
CA ALA A 48 -14.96 -10.08 -8.22
C ALA A 48 -14.67 -9.07 -7.10
N VAL A 49 -13.42 -8.61 -7.01
CA VAL A 49 -12.98 -7.62 -6.04
C VAL A 49 -13.31 -6.22 -6.54
N ASP A 50 -14.18 -5.50 -5.82
CA ASP A 50 -14.38 -4.06 -5.99
C ASP A 50 -13.20 -3.34 -5.33
N HIS A 51 -12.50 -2.47 -6.05
CA HIS A 51 -11.32 -1.78 -5.52
C HIS A 51 -11.28 -0.32 -5.96
N GLU A 52 -10.58 0.49 -5.19
CA GLU A 52 -10.34 1.90 -5.49
C GLU A 52 -8.95 2.33 -4.99
N VAL A 53 -8.27 3.17 -5.76
CA VAL A 53 -7.00 3.79 -5.35
C VAL A 53 -7.22 5.27 -5.08
N PHE A 54 -7.08 5.67 -3.82
CA PHE A 54 -7.19 7.06 -3.41
C PHE A 54 -5.82 7.71 -3.41
N PHE A 55 -5.50 8.43 -4.48
CA PHE A 55 -4.33 9.32 -4.51
C PHE A 55 -4.57 10.57 -3.68
N ARG A 56 -3.55 10.98 -2.94
CA ARG A 56 -3.45 12.32 -2.35
C ARG A 56 -3.49 13.39 -3.45
N ARG A 57 -4.15 14.52 -3.15
CA ARG A 57 -4.45 15.58 -4.13
C ARG A 57 -3.58 16.85 -3.97
N GLY A 58 -2.36 16.69 -3.48
CA GLY A 58 -1.39 17.77 -3.33
C GLY A 58 -0.53 17.57 -2.08
N TRP A 59 0.39 18.49 -1.84
CA TRP A 59 1.24 18.49 -0.66
C TRP A 59 0.52 18.99 0.60
N GLY A 60 1.15 18.72 1.74
CA GLY A 60 0.75 19.18 3.07
C GLY A 60 -0.39 18.42 3.77
N PRO A 61 -0.64 18.74 5.05
CA PRO A 61 -1.54 18.00 5.94
C PRO A 61 -2.99 17.89 5.46
N ALA A 62 -3.53 18.93 4.81
CA ALA A 62 -4.91 18.93 4.35
C ALA A 62 -5.16 17.86 3.28
N ALA A 63 -4.19 17.62 2.41
CA ALA A 63 -4.29 16.60 1.37
C ALA A 63 -4.14 15.18 1.93
N GLU A 64 -3.34 14.97 2.98
CA GLU A 64 -3.29 13.68 3.70
C GLU A 64 -4.62 13.37 4.38
N LEU A 65 -5.23 14.36 5.04
CA LEU A 65 -6.55 14.16 5.65
C LEU A 65 -7.64 13.91 4.61
N ASP A 66 -7.59 14.54 3.44
CA ASP A 66 -8.56 14.29 2.35
C ASP A 66 -8.48 12.85 1.82
N VAL A 67 -7.27 12.28 1.65
CA VAL A 67 -7.14 10.86 1.25
C VAL A 67 -7.67 9.94 2.34
N LEU A 68 -7.31 10.19 3.61
CA LEU A 68 -7.78 9.42 4.75
C LEU A 68 -9.30 9.45 4.90
N GLU A 69 -9.92 10.63 4.75
CA GLU A 69 -11.37 10.81 4.82
C GLU A 69 -12.10 9.99 3.75
N ARG A 70 -11.62 10.02 2.51
CA ARG A 70 -12.15 9.20 1.41
C ARG A 70 -11.98 7.70 1.66
N THR A 71 -10.83 7.29 2.19
CA THR A 71 -10.57 5.89 2.55
C THR A 71 -11.55 5.41 3.62
N VAL A 72 -11.74 6.15 4.71
CA VAL A 72 -12.65 5.71 5.79
C VAL A 72 -14.11 5.74 5.34
N ASP A 73 -14.52 6.73 4.54
CA ASP A 73 -15.85 6.76 3.91
C ASP A 73 -16.08 5.49 3.08
N TRP A 74 -15.06 5.06 2.33
CA TRP A 74 -15.14 3.86 1.49
C TRP A 74 -15.25 2.60 2.33
N LEU A 75 -14.42 2.43 3.35
CA LEU A 75 -14.41 1.26 4.24
C LEU A 75 -15.72 1.12 5.03
N GLU A 76 -16.22 2.20 5.65
CA GLU A 76 -17.46 2.18 6.44
C GLU A 76 -18.70 1.89 5.60
N ALA A 77 -18.65 2.17 4.29
CA ALA A 77 -19.76 1.90 3.38
C ALA A 77 -19.91 0.40 3.01
N ARG A 78 -18.94 -0.46 3.35
CA ARG A 78 -18.95 -1.88 3.00
C ARG A 78 -19.29 -2.78 4.21
N PRO A 79 -20.09 -3.84 4.01
CA PRO A 79 -20.50 -4.74 5.09
C PRO A 79 -19.43 -5.82 5.36
N SER A 80 -18.31 -5.44 5.97
CA SER A 80 -17.26 -6.37 6.44
C SER A 80 -16.83 -6.01 7.86
N GLU A 81 -16.49 -7.04 8.65
CA GLU A 81 -15.80 -6.88 9.93
C GLU A 81 -14.31 -7.24 9.80
N THR A 82 -13.89 -7.86 8.70
CA THR A 82 -12.50 -8.29 8.47
C THR A 82 -11.77 -7.34 7.53
N LEU A 83 -10.53 -6.99 7.89
CA LEU A 83 -9.60 -6.23 7.06
C LEU A 83 -8.33 -7.06 6.81
N LEU A 84 -8.07 -7.39 5.55
CA LEU A 84 -6.86 -8.08 5.10
C LEU A 84 -5.75 -7.06 4.84
N THR A 85 -4.53 -7.40 5.24
CA THR A 85 -3.31 -6.68 4.90
C THR A 85 -2.17 -7.68 4.71
N TYR A 86 -1.03 -7.22 4.17
CA TYR A 86 0.22 -7.98 4.20
C TYR A 86 1.30 -7.12 4.86
N ASN A 87 1.67 -7.48 6.09
CA ASN A 87 2.53 -6.70 6.98
C ASN A 87 1.90 -5.36 7.46
N GLY A 88 0.58 -5.22 7.33
CA GLY A 88 -0.11 -3.98 7.66
C GLY A 88 -0.26 -3.71 9.16
N ASP A 89 -0.22 -4.74 10.01
CA ASP A 89 -0.20 -4.52 11.46
C ASP A 89 1.10 -3.81 11.89
N ALA A 90 2.19 -4.01 11.15
CA ALA A 90 3.50 -3.43 11.42
C ALA A 90 3.74 -2.10 10.70
N PHE A 91 3.10 -1.86 9.55
CA PHE A 91 3.36 -0.69 8.71
C PHE A 91 2.10 0.15 8.45
N ASP A 92 1.17 -0.36 7.66
CA ASP A 92 0.01 0.38 7.16
C ASP A 92 -0.86 0.98 8.24
N LEU A 93 -1.34 0.14 9.16
CA LEU A 93 -2.31 0.56 10.17
C LEU A 93 -1.66 1.56 11.16
N PRO A 94 -0.44 1.34 11.67
CA PRO A 94 0.28 2.36 12.45
C PRO A 94 0.38 3.71 11.72
N HIS A 95 0.74 3.71 10.44
CA HIS A 95 0.90 4.94 9.67
C HIS A 95 -0.41 5.65 9.35
N LEU A 96 -1.50 4.93 9.05
CA LEU A 96 -2.82 5.53 8.90
C LEU A 96 -3.22 6.33 10.14
N ARG A 97 -3.02 5.75 11.34
CA ARG A 97 -3.30 6.43 12.62
C ARG A 97 -2.33 7.57 12.88
N GLY A 98 -1.03 7.32 12.75
CA GLY A 98 0.04 8.28 13.04
C GLY A 98 -0.05 9.52 12.15
N ARG A 99 -0.19 9.32 10.84
CA ARG A 99 -0.33 10.41 9.86
C ARG A 99 -1.63 11.18 10.03
N ALA A 100 -2.74 10.51 10.36
CA ALA A 100 -3.98 11.21 10.68
C ALA A 100 -3.82 12.17 11.87
N ARG A 101 -3.15 11.73 12.94
CA ARG A 101 -2.86 12.58 14.11
C ARG A 101 -1.94 13.75 13.75
N ILE A 102 -0.79 13.46 13.12
CA ILE A 102 0.21 14.47 12.75
C ILE A 102 -0.41 15.55 11.83
N ALA A 103 -1.17 15.13 10.83
CA ALA A 103 -1.80 16.05 9.89
C ALA A 103 -2.92 16.87 10.57
N ALA A 104 -3.72 16.26 11.44
CA ALA A 104 -4.77 16.97 12.19
C ALA A 104 -4.20 17.99 13.17
N GLU A 105 -3.13 17.64 13.90
CA GLU A 105 -2.43 18.55 14.81
C GLU A 105 -1.84 19.75 14.06
N SER A 106 -1.27 19.51 12.87
CA SER A 106 -0.70 20.57 12.04
C SER A 106 -1.73 21.59 11.55
N LEU A 107 -2.99 21.18 11.36
CA LEU A 107 -4.08 22.07 10.96
C LEU A 107 -4.79 22.73 12.16
N GLY A 108 -4.72 22.12 13.35
CA GLY A 108 -5.25 22.67 14.60
C GLY A 108 -6.75 22.52 14.81
N ASP A 109 -7.51 21.96 13.86
CA ASP A 109 -8.97 21.85 13.95
C ASP A 109 -9.59 20.56 13.33
N ARG A 110 -8.80 19.50 13.10
CA ARG A 110 -9.28 18.23 12.49
C ARG A 110 -9.08 16.98 13.36
N ALA A 111 -9.02 17.15 14.68
CA ALA A 111 -8.87 16.03 15.63
C ALA A 111 -10.03 15.02 15.55
N ASP A 112 -11.22 15.46 15.13
CA ASP A 112 -12.39 14.61 14.90
C ASP A 112 -12.15 13.57 13.80
N LEU A 113 -11.51 13.96 12.69
CA LEU A 113 -11.16 13.03 11.61
C LEU A 113 -10.06 12.07 12.06
N ALA A 114 -9.02 12.54 12.76
CA ALA A 114 -7.99 11.66 13.29
C ALA A 114 -8.58 10.56 14.19
N HIS A 115 -9.45 10.95 15.13
CA HIS A 115 -10.17 9.98 15.96
C HIS A 115 -11.09 9.05 15.15
N ARG A 116 -11.71 9.55 14.07
CA ARG A 116 -12.53 8.71 13.18
C ARG A 116 -11.67 7.66 12.48
N VAL A 117 -10.52 8.03 11.93
CA VAL A 117 -9.57 7.10 11.30
C VAL A 117 -9.16 6.01 12.28
N GLU A 118 -8.75 6.39 13.49
CA GLU A 118 -8.39 5.42 14.54
C GLU A 118 -9.53 4.45 14.85
N ARG A 119 -10.75 4.96 15.09
CA ARG A 119 -11.90 4.09 15.38
C ARG A 119 -12.26 3.14 14.24
N VAL A 120 -12.15 3.59 12.99
CA VAL A 120 -12.47 2.76 11.82
C VAL A 120 -11.44 1.65 11.70
N VAL A 121 -10.15 2.00 11.74
CA VAL A 121 -9.06 1.03 11.64
C VAL A 121 -9.09 0.04 12.81
N ASP A 122 -9.33 0.50 14.04
CA ASP A 122 -9.40 -0.36 15.24
C ASP A 122 -10.71 -1.15 15.34
N GLY A 123 -11.71 -0.80 14.52
CA GLY A 123 -13.02 -1.43 14.51
C GLY A 123 -13.08 -2.73 13.71
N PHE A 124 -12.08 -2.98 12.85
CA PHE A 124 -11.99 -4.21 12.08
C PHE A 124 -11.20 -5.30 12.81
N ASP A 125 -11.62 -6.55 12.60
CA ASP A 125 -10.80 -7.73 12.85
C ASP A 125 -9.67 -7.77 11.80
N SER A 126 -8.48 -7.30 12.19
CA SER A 126 -7.28 -7.34 11.34
C SER A 126 -6.85 -8.78 11.09
N VAL A 127 -6.60 -9.10 9.82
CA VAL A 127 -6.02 -10.36 9.38
C VAL A 127 -4.79 -10.01 8.53
N ASP A 128 -3.67 -9.82 9.21
CA ASP A 128 -2.37 -9.66 8.58
C ASP A 128 -1.85 -11.03 8.11
N LEU A 129 -1.61 -11.16 6.81
CA LEU A 129 -1.17 -12.41 6.18
C LEU A 129 0.34 -12.63 6.29
N PHE A 130 1.14 -11.60 6.55
CA PHE A 130 2.61 -11.69 6.51
C PHE A 130 3.19 -12.63 7.58
N PRO A 131 2.79 -12.58 8.87
CA PRO A 131 3.40 -13.43 9.88
C PRO A 131 3.30 -14.94 9.56
N ASP A 132 2.10 -15.39 9.18
CA ASP A 132 1.85 -16.79 8.84
C ASP A 132 2.55 -17.16 7.52
N ALA A 133 2.51 -16.28 6.50
CA ALA A 133 3.16 -16.52 5.22
C ALA A 133 4.68 -16.60 5.38
N ARG A 134 5.27 -15.71 6.19
CA ARG A 134 6.70 -15.69 6.54
C ARG A 134 7.10 -16.99 7.20
N ASP A 135 6.39 -17.43 8.24
CA ASP A 135 6.76 -18.62 8.99
C ASP A 135 6.71 -19.87 8.09
N ALA A 136 5.68 -19.99 7.24
CA ALA A 136 5.57 -21.09 6.28
C ALA A 136 6.64 -21.04 5.18
N TYR A 137 6.91 -19.85 4.62
CA TYR A 137 7.91 -19.67 3.56
C TYR A 137 9.34 -19.86 4.08
N GLU A 138 9.68 -19.30 5.24
CA GLU A 138 11.00 -19.45 5.86
C GLU A 138 11.31 -20.91 6.20
N ALA A 139 10.30 -21.69 6.63
CA ALA A 139 10.46 -23.11 6.89
C ALA A 139 10.89 -23.92 5.64
N VAL A 140 10.56 -23.44 4.44
CA VAL A 140 10.86 -24.10 3.16
C VAL A 140 12.10 -23.50 2.48
N HIS A 141 12.23 -22.17 2.49
CA HIS A 141 13.23 -21.44 1.69
C HIS A 141 14.37 -20.85 2.52
N GLY A 142 14.22 -20.73 3.85
CA GLY A 142 15.24 -20.18 4.74
C GLY A 142 15.44 -18.66 4.62
N GLU A 143 14.50 -17.95 4.02
CA GLU A 143 14.48 -16.50 3.88
C GLU A 143 13.05 -15.95 4.04
N TRP A 144 12.91 -14.63 4.12
CA TRP A 144 11.60 -13.99 4.26
C TRP A 144 11.01 -13.65 2.89
N PRO A 145 9.71 -13.93 2.67
CA PRO A 145 9.07 -13.67 1.39
C PRO A 145 8.69 -12.18 1.23
N SER A 146 8.84 -11.64 0.02
CA SER A 146 8.03 -10.51 -0.40
C SER A 146 6.55 -10.94 -0.53
N PHE A 147 5.65 -9.98 -0.72
CA PHE A 147 4.25 -10.29 -1.00
C PHE A 147 4.08 -11.18 -2.25
N GLU A 148 4.81 -10.86 -3.32
CA GLU A 148 4.79 -11.61 -4.57
C GLU A 148 5.41 -13.00 -4.43
N ASP A 149 6.44 -13.16 -3.58
CA ASP A 149 7.01 -14.46 -3.29
C ASP A 149 6.01 -15.36 -2.55
N ALA A 150 5.32 -14.82 -1.55
CA ALA A 150 4.26 -15.54 -0.84
C ALA A 150 3.11 -15.93 -1.77
N CYS A 151 2.66 -15.01 -2.63
CA CYS A 151 1.63 -15.31 -3.63
C CYS A 151 2.07 -16.40 -4.60
N ARG A 152 3.28 -16.30 -5.16
CA ARG A 152 3.82 -17.28 -6.11
C ARG A 152 3.96 -18.66 -5.47
N ALA A 153 4.42 -18.72 -4.22
CA ALA A 153 4.53 -19.97 -3.48
C ALA A 153 3.18 -20.64 -3.20
N CYS A 154 2.09 -19.86 -3.19
CA CYS A 154 0.72 -20.34 -2.99
C CYS A 154 -0.08 -20.51 -4.30
N ASP A 155 0.57 -20.43 -5.46
CA ASP A 155 -0.08 -20.46 -6.80
C ASP A 155 -1.18 -19.38 -6.94
N VAL A 156 -0.92 -18.20 -6.39
CA VAL A 156 -1.76 -17.00 -6.53
C VAL A 156 -1.14 -16.10 -7.59
N GLY A 157 -1.95 -15.73 -8.58
CA GLY A 157 -1.51 -14.88 -9.68
C GLY A 157 -1.30 -13.43 -9.24
N VAL A 158 -0.07 -12.94 -9.33
CA VAL A 158 0.26 -11.51 -9.19
C VAL A 158 0.84 -11.02 -10.50
N THR A 159 0.32 -9.91 -11.00
CA THR A 159 0.86 -9.25 -12.20
C THR A 159 1.91 -8.25 -11.76
N GLN A 160 3.16 -8.40 -12.20
CA GLN A 160 4.18 -7.40 -11.89
C GLN A 160 3.93 -6.10 -12.65
N THR A 161 4.28 -4.97 -12.02
CA THR A 161 4.25 -3.65 -12.67
C THR A 161 5.53 -3.47 -13.50
N GLU A 162 5.54 -4.04 -14.70
CA GLU A 162 6.71 -3.97 -15.60
C GLU A 162 6.97 -2.54 -16.07
N LEU A 163 8.21 -2.04 -15.87
CA LEU A 163 8.55 -0.64 -16.18
C LEU A 163 8.39 -0.33 -17.67
N GLU A 164 8.67 -1.30 -18.55
CA GLU A 164 8.55 -1.13 -20.01
C GLU A 164 7.11 -0.89 -20.49
N ALA A 165 6.12 -1.20 -19.66
CA ALA A 165 4.71 -0.95 -19.97
C ALA A 165 4.32 0.54 -19.82
N PHE A 166 5.19 1.36 -19.21
CA PHE A 166 4.91 2.75 -18.88
C PHE A 166 5.98 3.68 -19.45
N ASP A 167 5.57 4.81 -20.06
CA ASP A 167 6.52 5.78 -20.63
C ASP A 167 7.04 6.77 -19.57
N VAL A 168 7.80 6.26 -18.59
CA VAL A 168 8.32 7.02 -17.43
C VAL A 168 9.85 7.13 -17.37
N HIS A 169 10.57 6.39 -18.22
CA HIS A 169 12.04 6.34 -18.24
C HIS A 169 12.73 7.68 -18.56
N GLY A 170 12.01 8.63 -19.17
CA GLY A 170 12.53 9.99 -19.43
C GLY A 170 12.49 10.90 -18.20
N VAL A 171 11.90 10.44 -17.09
CA VAL A 171 11.59 11.24 -15.90
C VAL A 171 12.18 10.60 -14.64
N VAL A 172 12.21 9.27 -14.60
CA VAL A 172 12.76 8.50 -13.47
C VAL A 172 13.91 7.63 -13.95
N ASP A 173 15.08 7.81 -13.34
CA ASP A 173 16.24 6.94 -13.52
C ASP A 173 16.21 5.85 -12.43
N PHE A 174 15.51 4.74 -12.72
CA PHE A 174 15.34 3.62 -11.78
C PHE A 174 16.67 3.01 -11.33
N PRO A 175 17.61 2.67 -12.22
CA PRO A 175 18.91 2.15 -11.80
C PRO A 175 19.70 3.09 -10.89
N ALA A 176 19.55 4.42 -11.05
CA ALA A 176 20.34 5.38 -10.29
C ALA A 176 19.88 5.58 -8.85
N HIS A 177 18.59 5.50 -8.55
CA HIS A 177 18.08 5.73 -7.19
C HIS A 177 17.93 4.45 -6.36
N ARG A 178 17.88 3.28 -7.00
CA ARG A 178 17.74 2.00 -6.31
C ARG A 178 19.07 1.53 -5.69
N PRO A 179 19.01 0.70 -4.63
CA PRO A 179 20.16 -0.07 -4.17
C PRO A 179 20.76 -0.92 -5.30
N THR A 180 22.07 -1.14 -5.27
CA THR A 180 22.80 -1.90 -6.31
C THR A 180 22.19 -3.30 -6.57
N ALA A 181 21.67 -3.96 -5.54
CA ALA A 181 21.05 -5.29 -5.68
C ALA A 181 19.77 -5.26 -6.52
N ASP A 182 19.07 -4.13 -6.55
CA ASP A 182 17.75 -3.96 -7.19
C ASP A 182 17.78 -3.07 -8.43
N ALA A 183 18.92 -2.42 -8.70
CA ALA A 183 19.09 -1.44 -9.78
C ALA A 183 18.63 -1.92 -11.16
N MET A 184 18.73 -3.23 -11.43
CA MET A 184 18.38 -3.83 -12.72
C MET A 184 17.04 -4.56 -12.74
N LYS A 185 16.24 -4.51 -11.66
CA LYS A 185 14.90 -5.13 -11.66
C LYS A 185 14.02 -4.49 -12.76
N PRO A 186 13.41 -5.28 -13.65
CA PRO A 186 12.65 -4.74 -14.79
C PRO A 186 11.26 -4.21 -14.41
N HIS A 187 10.80 -4.51 -13.20
CA HIS A 187 9.53 -4.06 -12.65
C HIS A 187 9.73 -2.98 -11.58
N PHE A 188 8.64 -2.26 -11.31
CA PHE A 188 8.50 -1.31 -10.22
C PHE A 188 8.51 -2.05 -8.87
N ILE A 189 9.15 -1.46 -7.85
CA ILE A 189 9.27 -2.02 -6.49
C ILE A 189 8.95 -0.96 -5.45
N GLY A 190 8.59 -1.37 -4.23
CA GLY A 190 8.19 -0.43 -3.16
C GLY A 190 9.19 0.70 -2.88
N SER A 191 10.50 0.48 -3.05
CA SER A 191 11.50 1.56 -2.87
C SER A 191 11.45 2.65 -3.93
N ASP A 192 10.74 2.44 -5.05
CA ASP A 192 10.56 3.45 -6.08
C ASP A 192 9.40 4.41 -5.74
N VAL A 193 8.48 3.98 -4.89
CA VAL A 193 7.24 4.71 -4.55
C VAL A 193 7.56 6.11 -4.01
N PRO A 194 8.50 6.32 -3.07
CA PRO A 194 8.78 7.67 -2.59
C PRO A 194 9.24 8.61 -3.70
N VAL A 195 10.17 8.17 -4.55
CA VAL A 195 10.72 8.97 -5.66
C VAL A 195 9.64 9.29 -6.70
N VAL A 196 8.84 8.30 -7.08
CA VAL A 196 7.82 8.46 -8.11
C VAL A 196 6.59 9.23 -7.59
N GLY A 197 6.22 9.00 -6.34
CA GLY A 197 5.14 9.69 -5.64
C GLY A 197 5.44 11.18 -5.47
N GLU A 198 6.68 11.55 -5.11
CA GLU A 198 7.13 12.94 -5.05
C GLU A 198 6.99 13.64 -6.41
N ILE A 199 7.50 13.02 -7.48
CA ILE A 199 7.38 13.57 -8.83
C ILE A 199 5.91 13.74 -9.23
N TYR A 200 5.06 12.77 -8.89
CA TYR A 200 3.63 12.85 -9.14
C TYR A 200 3.00 14.06 -8.41
N LEU A 201 3.31 14.25 -7.13
CA LEU A 201 2.76 15.35 -6.31
C LEU A 201 3.28 16.71 -6.78
N ASP A 202 4.54 16.81 -7.18
CA ASP A 202 5.13 18.04 -7.74
C ASP A 202 4.47 18.43 -9.07
N LEU A 203 4.23 17.46 -9.95
CA LEU A 203 3.49 17.71 -11.20
C LEU A 203 2.04 18.12 -10.93
N LEU A 204 1.41 17.55 -9.90
CA LEU A 204 0.07 17.92 -9.48
C LEU A 204 0.02 19.37 -8.97
N GLU A 205 0.96 19.77 -8.11
CA GLU A 205 1.05 21.14 -7.58
C GLU A 205 1.37 22.17 -8.68
N ALA A 206 2.22 21.79 -9.65
CA ALA A 206 2.51 22.61 -10.82
C ALA A 206 1.34 22.71 -11.82
N GLY A 207 0.24 21.98 -11.60
CA GLY A 207 -0.90 21.93 -12.52
C GLY A 207 -0.60 21.21 -13.84
N ALA A 208 0.43 20.36 -13.87
CA ALA A 208 0.88 19.62 -15.05
C ALA A 208 0.14 18.28 -15.27
N THR A 209 -1.14 18.21 -14.85
CA THR A 209 -1.94 16.97 -14.82
C THR A 209 -2.33 16.44 -16.21
N GLU A 210 -2.34 17.29 -17.23
CA GLU A 210 -2.70 16.90 -18.60
C GLU A 210 -1.51 16.33 -19.40
N THR A 211 -0.31 16.36 -18.82
CA THR A 211 0.90 15.85 -19.48
C THR A 211 0.82 14.34 -19.69
N LYS A 212 1.56 13.83 -20.68
CA LYS A 212 1.71 12.38 -20.85
C LYS A 212 2.36 11.77 -19.60
N THR A 213 3.46 12.38 -19.15
CA THR A 213 4.20 11.96 -17.95
C THR A 213 3.29 11.77 -16.74
N PHE A 214 2.47 12.77 -16.38
CA PHE A 214 1.58 12.66 -15.22
C PHE A 214 0.62 11.46 -15.34
N ARG A 215 0.06 11.24 -16.54
CA ARG A 215 -0.84 10.12 -16.79
C ARG A 215 -0.15 8.77 -16.70
N GLU A 216 1.05 8.64 -17.27
CA GLU A 216 1.84 7.40 -17.21
C GLU A 216 2.26 7.06 -15.77
N LEU A 217 2.74 8.05 -14.99
CA LEU A 217 3.06 7.86 -13.58
C LEU A 217 1.82 7.43 -12.79
N ARG A 218 0.68 8.10 -13.01
CA ARG A 218 -0.59 7.75 -12.37
C ARG A 218 -0.99 6.30 -12.68
N THR A 219 -0.96 5.90 -13.94
CA THR A 219 -1.37 4.55 -14.35
C THR A 219 -0.41 3.49 -13.79
N MET A 220 0.89 3.77 -13.72
CA MET A 220 1.87 2.86 -13.12
C MET A 220 1.64 2.68 -11.62
N LEU A 221 1.49 3.78 -10.88
CA LEU A 221 1.23 3.74 -9.44
C LEU A 221 -0.12 3.08 -9.13
N GLU A 222 -1.16 3.37 -9.93
CA GLU A 222 -2.47 2.74 -9.78
C GLU A 222 -2.39 1.24 -10.03
N HIS A 223 -1.67 0.81 -11.07
CA HIS A 223 -1.43 -0.61 -11.33
C HIS A 223 -0.69 -1.28 -10.16
N TYR A 224 0.38 -0.66 -9.66
CA TYR A 224 1.17 -1.18 -8.55
C TYR A 224 0.33 -1.37 -7.27
N SER A 225 -0.38 -0.34 -6.82
CA SER A 225 -1.18 -0.46 -5.60
C SER A 225 -2.35 -1.44 -5.74
N ILE A 226 -2.93 -1.60 -6.94
CA ILE A 226 -3.95 -2.65 -7.19
C ILE A 226 -3.33 -4.05 -7.09
N THR A 227 -2.10 -4.23 -7.59
CA THR A 227 -1.42 -5.53 -7.55
C THR A 227 -1.03 -5.96 -6.15
N ASP A 228 -0.91 -5.03 -5.20
CA ASP A 228 -0.64 -5.33 -3.78
C ASP A 228 -1.91 -5.59 -2.96
N VAL A 229 -3.08 -5.14 -3.43
CA VAL A 229 -4.35 -5.33 -2.72
C VAL A 229 -5.20 -6.49 -3.25
N VAL A 230 -5.42 -6.56 -4.56
CA VAL A 230 -6.38 -7.53 -5.12
C VAL A 230 -5.99 -8.99 -4.86
N PRO A 231 -4.71 -9.40 -4.94
CA PRO A 231 -4.33 -10.78 -4.67
C PRO A 231 -4.45 -11.18 -3.20
N LEU A 232 -4.56 -10.24 -2.25
CA LEU A 232 -4.73 -10.56 -0.81
C LEU A 232 -5.93 -11.45 -0.56
N PHE A 233 -7.01 -11.27 -1.32
CA PHE A 233 -8.24 -12.06 -1.17
C PHE A 233 -7.99 -13.53 -1.51
N GLU A 234 -7.34 -13.80 -2.64
CA GLU A 234 -7.02 -15.16 -3.05
C GLU A 234 -5.95 -15.77 -2.13
N LEU A 235 -4.92 -15.00 -1.76
CA LEU A 235 -3.90 -15.44 -0.81
C LEU A 235 -4.52 -15.83 0.54
N ALA A 236 -5.45 -15.04 1.07
CA ALA A 236 -6.15 -15.36 2.31
C ALA A 236 -6.92 -16.69 2.24
N ASP A 237 -7.43 -17.06 1.06
CA ASP A 237 -8.13 -18.33 0.83
C ASP A 237 -7.18 -19.54 0.74
N ARG A 238 -5.87 -19.32 0.64
CA ARG A 238 -4.83 -20.37 0.65
C ARG A 238 -4.38 -20.79 2.04
N ARG A 239 -4.87 -20.14 3.10
CA ARG A 239 -4.54 -20.52 4.49
C ARG A 239 -5.11 -21.90 4.85
N PRO A 240 -4.43 -22.70 5.69
CA PRO A 240 -3.09 -22.45 6.25
C PRO A 240 -1.99 -22.56 5.19
N PHE A 241 -0.98 -21.68 5.26
CA PHE A 241 0.04 -21.58 4.21
C PHE A 241 1.02 -22.75 4.19
N GLU A 242 1.17 -23.47 5.29
CA GLU A 242 2.03 -24.64 5.40
C GLU A 242 1.60 -25.79 4.46
N ASP A 243 0.31 -25.84 4.10
CA ASP A 243 -0.23 -26.81 3.16
C ASP A 243 -0.10 -26.34 1.70
N ALA A 244 -0.04 -25.02 1.48
CA ALA A 244 -0.01 -24.40 0.16
C ALA A 244 1.41 -24.15 -0.36
N ILE A 245 2.29 -23.67 0.51
CA ILE A 245 3.70 -23.39 0.21
C ILE A 245 4.45 -24.71 0.16
N THR A 246 4.66 -25.19 -1.05
CA THR A 246 5.48 -26.37 -1.30
C THR A 246 6.89 -25.95 -1.70
N ALA A 247 7.90 -26.75 -1.35
CA ALA A 247 9.21 -26.62 -1.97
C ALA A 247 9.05 -26.71 -3.49
N ALA A 248 9.48 -25.67 -4.22
CA ALA A 248 9.54 -25.74 -5.68
C ALA A 248 10.36 -26.97 -6.11
N PRO A 249 9.96 -27.68 -7.18
CA PRO A 249 10.75 -28.79 -7.73
C PRO A 249 12.15 -28.36 -8.19
#